data_AF-K2RQ91-F1
#
_entry.id   AF-K2RQ91-F1
#
_cell.length_a   1.000
_cell.length_b   1.000
_cell.length_c   1.000
_cell.angle_alpha   90.00
_cell.angle_beta   90.00
_cell.angle_gamma   90.00
#
_symmetry.space_group_name_H-M   'P 1'
#
loop_
_entity.id
_entity.type
_entity.pdbx_description
1 polymer ?
#
loop_
_entity_poly.entity_id
_entity_poly.type
_entity_poly.pdbx_seq_one_letter_code
_entity_poly.pdbx_strand_id
1 'polypeptide(L)'
;MNSKYYILILALVALIAIIPLAMYNGMGEDQGYFGGADDAASTVIEETGYQPWFSSIWEPPSGEIESLLFALQAAIGAIIIGYILGYYNGQAKERKRIRKESEAKSGFNGSEKTEPEN
;
A
#
# COMPACT_ATOMS: atom_id res chain seq x y z
N MET A 1 10.77 -13.33 -8.00
CA MET A 1 9.35 -12.94 -8.01
C MET A 1 9.04 -12.33 -9.36
N ASN A 2 8.08 -12.89 -10.09
CA ASN A 2 7.77 -12.43 -11.44
C ASN A 2 7.11 -11.05 -11.34
N SER A 3 7.68 -10.03 -11.99
CA SER A 3 7.20 -8.64 -11.93
C SER A 3 5.71 -8.49 -12.32
N LYS A 4 5.20 -9.46 -13.09
CA LYS A 4 3.80 -9.61 -13.50
C LYS A 4 2.83 -9.68 -12.31
N TYR A 5 3.23 -10.28 -11.18
CA TYR A 5 2.37 -10.38 -10.00
C TYR A 5 2.16 -9.02 -9.31
N TYR A 6 3.20 -8.17 -9.27
CA TYR A 6 3.05 -6.82 -8.71
C TYR A 6 2.15 -5.95 -9.57
N ILE A 7 2.25 -6.07 -10.90
CA ILE A 7 1.36 -5.37 -11.84
C ILE A 7 -0.07 -5.86 -11.68
N LEU A 8 -0.28 -7.18 -11.51
CA LEU A 8 -1.60 -7.75 -11.26
C LEU A 8 -2.19 -7.28 -9.92
N ILE A 9 -1.40 -7.22 -8.85
CA ILE A 9 -1.85 -6.72 -7.54
C ILE A 9 -2.19 -5.23 -7.62
N LEU A 10 -1.36 -4.41 -8.26
CA LEU A 10 -1.65 -2.98 -8.44
C LEU A 10 -2.90 -2.76 -9.31
N ALA A 11 -3.07 -3.55 -10.37
CA ALA A 11 -4.27 -3.50 -11.20
C ALA A 11 -5.53 -3.90 -10.40
N LEU A 12 -5.44 -4.92 -9.55
CA LEU A 12 -6.55 -5.34 -8.70
C LEU A 12 -6.92 -4.26 -7.68
N VAL A 13 -5.93 -3.65 -7.01
CA VAL A 13 -6.14 -2.54 -6.08
C VAL A 13 -6.78 -1.35 -6.79
N ALA A 14 -6.28 -0.98 -7.97
CA ALA A 14 -6.86 0.08 -8.77
C ALA A 14 -8.32 -0.24 -9.17
N LEU A 15 -8.61 -1.49 -9.52
CA LEU A 15 -9.95 -1.93 -9.90
C LEU A 15 -10.92 -1.89 -8.71
N ILE A 16 -10.49 -2.29 -7.51
CA ILE A 16 -11.26 -2.16 -6.27
C ILE A 16 -11.51 -0.69 -5.90
N ALA A 17 -10.56 0.21 -6.17
CA ALA A 17 -10.74 1.64 -5.92
C ALA A 17 -11.62 2.34 -6.97
N ILE A 18 -11.49 1.97 -8.24
CA ILE A 18 -12.16 2.62 -9.37
C ILE A 18 -13.61 2.16 -9.51
N ILE A 19 -13.93 0.89 -9.24
CA ILE A 19 -15.31 0.38 -9.38
C ILE A 19 -16.31 1.17 -8.52
N PRO A 20 -16.10 1.38 -7.20
CA PRO A 20 -16.98 2.18 -6.38
C PRO A 20 -17.06 3.62 -6.87
N LEU A 21 -15.92 4.22 -7.22
CA LEU A 21 -15.89 5.59 -7.77
C LEU A 21 -16.71 5.70 -9.07
N ALA A 22 -16.63 4.72 -9.95
CA ALA A 22 -17.34 4.69 -11.23
C ALA A 22 -18.85 4.41 -11.04
N MET A 23 -19.22 3.54 -10.11
CA MET A 23 -20.61 3.20 -9.81
C MET A 23 -21.35 4.33 -9.10
N TYR A 24 -20.67 5.06 -8.22
CA TYR A 24 -21.25 6.16 -7.42
C TYR A 24 -20.78 7.53 -7.88
N ASN A 25 -20.37 7.65 -9.16
CA ASN A 25 -19.88 8.89 -9.75
C ASN A 25 -20.97 9.99 -9.65
N GLY A 26 -20.72 11.04 -8.86
CA GLY A 26 -21.65 12.14 -8.63
C GLY A 26 -22.52 12.01 -7.37
N MET A 27 -22.49 10.88 -6.65
CA MET A 27 -23.03 10.76 -5.29
C MET A 27 -21.88 10.94 -4.31
N GLY A 28 -21.46 12.19 -4.10
CA GLY A 28 -20.40 12.54 -3.14
C GLY A 28 -20.85 12.45 -1.68
N GLU A 29 -19.97 12.85 -0.76
CA GLU A 29 -20.23 12.96 0.69
C GLU A 29 -21.60 13.59 1.04
N ASP A 30 -22.09 14.50 0.19
CA ASP A 30 -23.41 15.14 0.29
C ASP A 30 -24.61 14.17 0.37
N GLN A 31 -24.47 12.92 -0.09
CA GLN A 31 -25.50 11.88 -0.02
C GLN A 31 -25.16 10.73 0.94
N GLY A 32 -24.09 10.85 1.74
CA GLY A 32 -23.72 9.87 2.77
C GLY A 32 -23.16 8.54 2.26
N TYR A 33 -22.99 8.35 0.95
CA TYR A 33 -22.49 7.10 0.35
C TYR A 33 -20.99 6.84 0.61
N PHE A 34 -20.25 7.89 0.92
CA PHE A 34 -18.84 7.82 1.33
C PHE A 34 -18.62 8.26 2.79
N GLY A 35 -19.71 8.43 3.56
CA GLY A 35 -19.66 8.76 4.98
C GLY A 35 -19.15 7.59 5.82
N GLY A 36 -18.70 7.90 7.04
CA GLY A 36 -18.22 6.88 7.96
C GLY A 36 -19.31 5.86 8.29
N ALA A 37 -18.92 4.61 8.55
CA ALA A 37 -19.86 3.56 8.98
C ALA A 37 -20.62 3.96 10.26
N ASP A 38 -20.02 4.83 11.08
CA ASP A 38 -20.58 5.29 12.34
C ASP A 38 -21.72 6.31 12.16
N ASP A 39 -21.71 7.11 11.07
CA ASP A 39 -22.77 8.08 10.77
C ASP A 39 -24.10 7.40 10.37
N ALA A 40 -24.00 6.32 9.60
CA ALA A 40 -25.16 5.52 9.21
C ALA A 40 -25.74 4.74 10.41
N ALA A 41 -24.89 4.31 11.35
CA ALA A 41 -25.31 3.56 12.52
C ALA A 41 -25.94 4.44 13.59
N SER A 42 -25.41 5.65 13.84
CA SER A 42 -25.93 6.58 14.84
C SER A 42 -27.39 6.96 14.56
N THR A 43 -27.72 7.27 13.31
CA THR A 43 -29.07 7.64 12.87
C THR A 43 -30.10 6.57 13.19
N VAL A 44 -29.79 5.30 12.92
CA VAL A 44 -30.71 4.17 13.17
C VAL A 44 -30.84 3.88 14.67
N ILE A 45 -29.78 4.07 15.44
CA ILE A 45 -29.76 3.79 16.87
C ILE A 45 -30.52 4.88 17.65
N GLU A 46 -30.44 6.14 17.23
CA GLU A 46 -31.23 7.23 17.83
C GLU A 46 -32.74 7.05 17.64
N GLU A 47 -33.17 6.51 16.49
CA GLU A 47 -34.59 6.20 16.24
C GLU A 47 -35.16 5.13 17.20
N THR A 48 -34.30 4.30 17.80
CA THR A 48 -34.72 3.29 18.78
C THR A 48 -34.90 3.84 20.20
N GLY A 49 -34.67 5.14 20.41
CA GLY A 49 -34.72 5.78 21.73
C GLY A 49 -33.50 5.52 22.60
N TYR A 50 -32.41 5.04 22.02
CA TYR A 50 -31.15 4.82 22.71
C TYR A 50 -30.50 6.15 23.08
N GLN A 51 -30.01 6.27 24.32
CA GLN A 51 -29.24 7.42 24.78
C GLN A 51 -27.78 6.98 24.92
N PRO A 52 -26.83 7.70 24.29
CA PRO A 52 -25.40 7.38 24.40
C PRO A 52 -24.98 7.36 25.87
N TRP A 53 -24.44 6.22 26.33
CA TRP A 53 -23.91 6.07 27.69
C TRP A 53 -22.47 6.59 27.82
N PHE A 54 -21.88 7.03 26.71
CA PHE A 54 -20.56 7.61 26.61
C PHE A 54 -20.59 8.70 25.52
N SER A 55 -20.02 9.87 25.83
CA SER A 55 -19.82 10.96 24.88
C SER A 55 -18.33 11.08 24.59
N SER A 56 -17.97 11.25 23.31
CA SER A 56 -16.57 11.51 22.92
C SER A 56 -16.01 12.69 23.71
N ILE A 57 -14.93 12.45 24.46
CA ILE A 57 -14.24 13.49 25.25
C ILE A 57 -13.61 14.55 24.32
N TRP A 58 -13.33 14.16 23.08
CA TRP A 58 -12.88 15.03 22.01
C TRP A 58 -13.48 14.55 20.70
N GLU A 59 -14.15 15.47 20.01
CA GLU A 59 -14.67 15.27 18.67
C GLU A 59 -13.99 16.32 17.77
N PRO A 60 -13.41 15.92 16.62
CA PRO A 60 -12.75 16.85 15.75
C PRO A 60 -13.75 17.95 15.32
N PRO A 61 -13.38 19.24 15.39
CA PRO A 61 -14.31 20.34 15.18
C PRO A 61 -14.85 20.47 13.73
N SER A 62 -14.41 19.61 12.80
CA SER A 62 -14.90 19.48 11.43
C SER A 62 -14.51 18.10 10.86
N GLY A 63 -15.38 17.49 10.05
CA GLY A 63 -15.07 16.25 9.31
C GLY A 63 -13.88 16.40 8.34
N GLU A 64 -13.53 17.63 7.96
CA GLU A 64 -12.32 17.92 7.18
C GLU A 64 -11.04 17.59 7.98
N ILE A 65 -11.06 17.77 9.30
CA ILE A 65 -9.90 17.50 10.15
C ILE A 65 -9.74 16.00 10.36
N GLU A 66 -10.86 15.28 10.49
CA GLU A 66 -10.87 13.81 10.57
C GLU A 66 -10.28 13.19 9.31
N SER A 67 -10.74 13.61 8.13
CA SER A 67 -10.21 13.12 6.85
C SER A 67 -8.74 13.51 6.65
N LEU A 68 -8.29 14.67 7.14
CA LEU A 68 -6.88 15.08 7.10
C LEU A 68 -6.01 14.19 8.00
N LEU A 69 -6.48 13.87 9.21
CA LEU A 69 -5.78 12.94 10.11
C LEU A 69 -5.69 11.53 9.50
N PHE A 70 -6.77 11.06 8.86
CA PHE A 70 -6.76 9.77 8.15
C PHE A 70 -5.80 9.78 6.94
N ALA A 71 -5.83 10.84 6.13
CA ALA A 71 -4.92 11.00 5.01
C ALA A 71 -3.45 11.06 5.45
N LEU A 72 -3.16 11.71 6.58
CA LEU A 72 -1.83 11.75 7.17
C LEU A 72 -1.36 10.35 7.59
N GLN A 73 -2.23 9.57 8.25
CA GLN A 73 -1.92 8.19 8.63
C GLN A 73 -1.66 7.31 7.39
N ALA A 74 -2.49 7.46 6.35
CA ALA A 74 -2.31 6.74 5.09
C ALA A 74 -0.97 7.12 4.41
N ALA A 75 -0.61 8.40 4.39
CA ALA A 75 0.65 8.88 3.82
C ALA A 75 1.86 8.29 4.56
N ILE A 76 1.84 8.29 5.89
CA ILE A 76 2.90 7.68 6.70
C ILE A 76 3.00 6.17 6.43
N GLY A 77 1.86 5.47 6.40
CA GLY A 77 1.81 4.04 6.07
C GLY A 77 2.41 3.73 4.69
N ALA A 78 2.09 4.55 3.68
CA ALA A 78 2.62 4.40 2.33
C ALA A 78 4.14 4.60 2.26
N ILE A 79 4.68 5.58 3.00
CA ILE A 79 6.14 5.83 3.10
C ILE A 79 6.85 4.61 3.71
N ILE A 80 6.33 4.07 4.81
CA ILE A 80 6.93 2.92 5.50
C ILE A 80 6.95 1.70 4.57
N ILE A 81 5.81 1.36 3.95
CA ILE A 81 5.70 0.23 3.02
C ILE A 81 6.64 0.43 1.83
N GLY A 82 6.66 1.63 1.25
CA GLY A 82 7.55 1.97 0.13
C GLY A 82 9.03 1.82 0.47
N TYR A 83 9.44 2.27 1.66
CA TYR A 83 10.81 2.13 2.13
C TYR A 83 11.21 0.65 2.29
N ILE A 84 10.36 -0.16 2.92
CA ILE A 84 10.61 -1.58 3.13
C ILE A 84 10.74 -2.32 1.79
N LEU A 85 9.80 -2.12 0.87
CA LEU A 85 9.82 -2.74 -0.46
C LEU A 85 11.05 -2.30 -1.26
N GLY A 86 11.40 -1.01 -1.19
CA GLY A 86 12.59 -0.45 -1.84
C GLY A 86 13.88 -1.07 -1.29
N TYR A 87 14.00 -1.17 0.02
CA TYR A 87 15.17 -1.75 0.69
C TYR A 87 15.40 -3.22 0.29
N TYR A 88 14.36 -4.05 0.32
CA TYR A 88 14.47 -5.45 -0.08
C TYR A 88 14.80 -5.62 -1.57
N ASN A 89 14.23 -4.78 -2.44
CA ASN A 89 14.58 -4.78 -3.87
C ASN A 89 16.03 -4.36 -4.12
N GLY A 90 16.55 -3.39 -3.35
CA GLY A 90 17.95 -2.96 -3.40
C GLY A 90 18.91 -4.10 -3.09
N GLN A 91 18.69 -4.80 -1.96
CA GLN A 91 19.49 -5.96 -1.59
C GLN A 91 19.44 -7.09 -2.63
N ALA A 92 18.27 -7.33 -3.22
CA ALA A 92 18.12 -8.36 -4.25
C ALA A 92 18.91 -8.03 -5.53
N LYS A 93 19.01 -6.76 -5.91
CA LYS A 93 19.87 -6.31 -7.03
C LYS A 93 21.34 -6.51 -6.71
N GLU A 94 21.77 -6.16 -5.49
CA GLU A 94 23.17 -6.28 -5.09
C GLU A 94 23.64 -7.74 -5.06
N ARG A 95 22.83 -8.66 -4.51
CA ARG A 95 23.13 -10.10 -4.54
C ARG A 95 23.29 -10.65 -5.96
N LYS A 96 22.47 -10.18 -6.91
CA LYS A 96 22.60 -10.57 -8.32
C LYS A 96 23.87 -10.01 -8.96
N ARG A 97 24.29 -8.80 -8.57
CA ARG A 97 25.50 -8.16 -9.07
C ARG A 97 26.75 -8.91 -8.62
N ILE A 98 26.85 -9.19 -7.32
CA ILE A 98 27.94 -9.96 -6.71
C ILE A 98 28.05 -11.36 -7.34
N ARG A 99 26.91 -12.04 -7.55
CA ARG A 99 26.89 -13.37 -8.19
C ARG A 99 27.37 -13.33 -9.65
N LYS A 100 27.03 -12.29 -10.40
CA LYS A 100 27.45 -12.15 -11.81
C LYS A 100 28.96 -11.88 -11.91
N GLU A 101 29.50 -11.09 -10.98
CA GLU A 101 30.95 -10.85 -10.87
C GLU A 101 31.73 -12.09 -10.46
N SER A 102 31.20 -12.92 -9.55
CA SER A 102 31.84 -14.18 -9.17
C SER A 102 31.82 -15.23 -10.30
N GLU A 103 30.72 -15.32 -11.05
CA GLU A 103 30.60 -16.18 -12.24
C GLU A 103 31.57 -15.74 -13.36
N ALA A 104 31.72 -14.42 -13.60
CA ALA A 104 32.65 -13.88 -14.58
C ALA A 104 34.13 -14.14 -14.23
N LYS A 105 34.51 -13.96 -12.95
CA LYS A 105 35.88 -14.26 -12.48
C LYS A 105 36.21 -15.75 -12.52
N SER A 106 35.24 -16.61 -12.22
CA SER A 106 35.39 -18.07 -12.30
C SER A 106 35.61 -18.56 -13.74
N GLY A 107 34.85 -18.03 -14.70
CA GLY A 107 35.00 -18.37 -16.12
C GLY A 107 36.34 -17.93 -16.72
N PHE A 108 36.86 -16.77 -16.28
CA PHE A 108 38.17 -16.26 -16.72
C PHE A 108 39.35 -17.11 -16.18
N ASN A 109 39.30 -17.50 -14.91
CA ASN A 109 40.34 -18.33 -14.28
C ASN A 109 40.34 -19.80 -14.79
N GLY A 110 39.22 -20.27 -15.36
CA GLY A 110 39.12 -21.60 -16.00
C GLY A 110 39.76 -21.67 -17.40
N SER A 111 39.79 -20.56 -18.14
CA SER A 111 40.42 -20.48 -19.47
C SER A 111 41.94 -20.30 -19.46
N GLU A 112 42.52 -19.91 -18.32
CA GLU A 112 43.97 -19.67 -18.18
C GLU A 112 44.74 -20.95 -17.77
N LYS A 113 44.05 -22.03 -17.42
CA LYS A 113 44.65 -23.30 -16.91
C LYS A 113 44.85 -24.40 -17.95
N THR A 114 44.69 -24.14 -19.25
CA THR A 114 44.79 -25.17 -20.31
C THR A 114 45.96 -24.96 -21.27
N GLU A 115 47.12 -24.53 -20.77
CA GLU A 115 48.37 -24.67 -21.53
C GLU A 115 49.14 -25.88 -20.96
N PRO A 116 49.27 -26.99 -21.70
CA PRO A 116 50.11 -28.09 -21.25
C PRO A 116 51.57 -27.64 -21.29
N GLU A 117 52.20 -27.63 -20.11
CA GLU A 117 53.63 -27.48 -19.95
C GLU A 117 54.30 -28.70 -20.61
N ASN A 118 55.03 -28.45 -21.71
CA ASN A 118 55.80 -29.46 -22.45
C ASN A 118 57.21 -29.55 -21.91
#